data_AF-A0A936GJ30-F1
#
_entry.id   AF-A0A936GJ30-F1
#
_cell.length_a   1.000
_cell.length_b   1.000
_cell.length_c   1.000
_cell.angle_alpha   90.00
_cell.angle_beta   90.00
_cell.angle_gamma   90.00
#
_symmetry.space_group_name_H-M   'P 1'
#
loop_
_entity.id
_entity.type
_entity.pdbx_description
1 polymer ?
#
loop_
_entity_poly.entity_id
_entity_poly.type
_entity_poly.pdbx_seq_one_letter_code
_entity_poly.pdbx_strand_id
1 'polypeptide(L)'
;KRRIEKVKQKLKLAIEEVVESSKIDNNRLEQEMIYYIEKLDISEEKVRLSKHCSYFVDTIDQEEDTGKKLNFIAQEMGREINTIGSKSNDFEMQKIVVQMKDELEKIKEQVLNIL
;
A
#
# COMPACT_ATOMS: atom_id res chain seq x y z
N LYS A 1 30.19 -44.32 -24.00
CA LYS A 1 28.90 -44.59 -23.31
C LYS A 1 28.53 -43.48 -22.30
N ARG A 2 29.38 -43.19 -21.30
CA ARG A 2 29.14 -42.16 -20.24
C ARG A 2 28.85 -40.72 -20.71
N ARG A 3 29.41 -40.27 -21.84
CA ARG A 3 29.19 -38.91 -22.40
C ARG A 3 27.80 -38.73 -22.99
N ILE A 4 27.28 -39.76 -23.66
CA ILE A 4 25.95 -39.74 -24.28
C ILE A 4 24.86 -39.73 -23.20
N GLU A 5 25.06 -40.49 -22.11
CA GLU A 5 24.13 -40.49 -20.96
C GLU A 5 24.06 -39.14 -20.25
N LYS A 6 25.21 -38.46 -20.05
CA LYS A 6 25.23 -37.10 -19.47
C LYS A 6 24.49 -36.09 -20.33
N VAL A 7 24.70 -36.14 -21.65
CA VAL A 7 23.97 -35.25 -22.58
C VAL A 7 22.48 -35.55 -22.57
N LYS A 8 22.08 -36.82 -22.54
CA LYS A 8 20.69 -37.24 -22.47
C LYS A 8 20.00 -36.82 -21.17
N GLN A 9 20.70 -36.92 -20.02
CA GLN A 9 20.19 -36.43 -18.73
C GLN A 9 20.04 -34.91 -18.72
N LYS A 10 21.03 -34.16 -19.24
CA LYS A 10 20.95 -32.70 -19.33
C LYS A 10 19.79 -32.25 -20.21
N LEU A 11 19.58 -32.90 -21.35
CA LEU A 11 18.44 -32.64 -22.23
C LEU A 11 17.11 -32.98 -21.56
N LYS A 12 17.04 -34.10 -20.83
CA LYS A 12 15.83 -34.50 -20.12
C LYS A 12 15.43 -33.49 -19.05
N LEU A 13 16.39 -33.01 -18.24
CA LEU A 13 16.16 -31.99 -17.22
C LEU A 13 15.70 -30.66 -17.83
N ALA A 14 16.34 -30.21 -18.92
CA ALA A 14 15.93 -28.98 -19.61
C ALA A 14 14.51 -29.10 -20.21
N ILE A 15 14.13 -30.27 -20.73
CA ILE A 15 12.77 -30.53 -21.21
C ILE A 15 11.78 -30.56 -20.04
N GLU A 16 12.12 -31.18 -18.91
CA GLU A 16 11.27 -31.22 -17.72
C GLU A 16 11.02 -29.80 -17.17
N GLU A 17 12.04 -28.95 -17.11
CA GLU A 17 11.93 -27.53 -16.69
C GLU A 17 11.04 -26.70 -17.64
N VAL A 18 11.15 -26.92 -18.96
CA VAL A 18 10.29 -26.27 -19.96
C VAL A 18 8.85 -26.80 -19.89
N VAL A 19 8.66 -28.09 -19.64
CA VAL A 19 7.33 -28.69 -19.49
C VAL A 19 6.68 -28.22 -18.17
N GLU A 20 7.45 -28.07 -17.10
CA GLU A 20 6.96 -27.57 -15.82
C GLU A 20 6.57 -26.09 -15.89
N SER A 21 7.31 -25.27 -16.63
CA SER A 21 6.88 -23.90 -16.96
C SER A 21 5.65 -23.85 -17.87
N SER A 22 5.45 -24.85 -18.75
CA SER A 22 4.19 -24.98 -19.53
C SER A 22 2.99 -25.48 -18.72
N LYS A 23 3.20 -25.93 -17.48
CA LYS A 23 2.13 -26.29 -16.52
C LYS A 23 1.68 -25.11 -15.65
N ILE A 24 2.30 -23.94 -15.77
CA ILE A 24 1.82 -22.75 -15.08
C ILE A 24 0.44 -22.42 -15.66
N ASP A 25 -0.59 -22.55 -14.82
CA ASP A 25 -1.93 -22.11 -15.16
C ASP A 25 -1.93 -20.57 -15.25
N ASN A 26 -1.89 -20.06 -16.47
CA ASN A 26 -1.85 -18.63 -16.74
C ASN A 26 -3.07 -17.91 -16.13
N ASN A 27 -4.24 -18.54 -16.06
CA ASN A 27 -5.41 -17.93 -15.41
C ASN A 27 -5.17 -17.76 -13.91
N ARG A 28 -4.54 -18.76 -13.26
CA ARG A 28 -4.18 -18.67 -11.85
C ARG A 28 -3.11 -17.59 -11.62
N LEU A 29 -2.12 -17.52 -12.50
CA LEU A 29 -1.07 -16.49 -12.44
C LEU A 29 -1.66 -15.08 -12.57
N GLU A 30 -2.55 -14.85 -13.54
CA GLU A 30 -3.23 -13.57 -13.73
C GLU A 30 -4.07 -13.18 -12.50
N GLN A 31 -4.81 -14.12 -11.92
CA GLN A 31 -5.57 -13.87 -10.69
C GLN A 31 -4.68 -13.46 -9.51
N GLU A 32 -3.56 -14.18 -9.30
CA GLU A 32 -2.61 -13.84 -8.25
C GLU A 32 -1.96 -12.47 -8.52
N MET A 33 -1.62 -12.15 -9.78
CA MET A 33 -1.08 -10.84 -10.14
C MET A 33 -2.07 -9.71 -9.85
N ILE A 34 -3.36 -9.86 -10.19
CA ILE A 34 -4.40 -8.90 -9.86
C ILE A 34 -4.49 -8.72 -8.34
N TYR A 35 -4.54 -9.82 -7.60
CA TYR A 35 -4.57 -9.81 -6.13
C TYR A 35 -3.38 -9.05 -5.53
N TYR A 36 -2.16 -9.27 -6.05
CA TYR A 36 -0.96 -8.57 -5.59
C TYR A 36 -0.99 -7.08 -5.98
N ILE A 37 -1.47 -6.72 -7.16
CA ILE A 37 -1.60 -5.32 -7.59
C ILE A 37 -2.57 -4.58 -6.66
N GLU A 38 -3.76 -5.14 -6.40
CA GLU A 38 -4.74 -4.54 -5.49
C GLU A 38 -4.18 -4.36 -4.07
N LYS A 39 -3.35 -5.32 -3.62
CA LYS A 39 -2.70 -5.26 -2.31
C LYS A 39 -1.63 -4.16 -2.22
N LEU A 40 -1.00 -3.81 -3.34
CA LEU A 40 0.03 -2.77 -3.42
C LEU A 40 -0.53 -1.40 -3.80
N ASP A 41 -1.71 -1.35 -4.43
CA ASP A 41 -2.30 -0.10 -4.87
C ASP A 41 -2.80 0.75 -3.70
N ILE A 42 -2.24 1.96 -3.60
CA ILE A 42 -2.56 2.99 -2.61
C ILE A 42 -3.29 4.20 -3.22
N SER A 43 -3.69 4.11 -4.49
CA SER A 43 -4.24 5.24 -5.25
C SER A 43 -5.50 5.80 -4.59
N GLU A 44 -6.36 4.92 -4.08
CA GLU A 44 -7.59 5.30 -3.40
C GLU A 44 -7.28 6.02 -2.08
N GLU A 45 -6.41 5.45 -1.24
CA GLU A 45 -5.98 6.06 0.02
C GLU A 45 -5.37 7.44 -0.19
N LYS A 46 -4.55 7.62 -1.25
CA LYS A 46 -3.96 8.92 -1.58
C LYS A 46 -5.02 9.98 -1.89
N VAL A 47 -6.03 9.61 -2.69
CA VAL A 47 -7.14 10.52 -3.03
C VAL A 47 -7.99 10.83 -1.80
N ARG A 48 -8.31 9.84 -0.96
CA ARG A 48 -9.06 10.05 0.28
C ARG A 48 -8.30 10.93 1.26
N LEU A 49 -7.02 10.65 1.50
CA LEU A 49 -6.17 11.47 2.37
C LEU A 49 -6.13 12.93 1.89
N SER A 50 -5.93 13.15 0.58
CA SER A 50 -5.95 14.50 0.01
C SER A 50 -7.28 15.21 0.27
N LYS A 51 -8.42 14.53 0.11
CA LYS A 51 -9.74 15.10 0.39
C LYS A 51 -9.92 15.42 1.87
N HIS A 52 -9.45 14.56 2.77
CA HIS A 52 -9.49 14.81 4.21
C HIS A 52 -8.62 16.02 4.59
N CYS A 53 -7.43 16.16 4.01
CA CYS A 53 -6.58 17.35 4.23
C CYS A 53 -7.28 18.63 3.78
N SER A 54 -7.85 18.66 2.58
CA SER A 54 -8.61 19.82 2.09
C SER A 54 -9.80 20.13 3.01
N TYR A 55 -10.57 19.11 3.39
CA TYR A 55 -11.72 19.30 4.26
C TYR A 55 -11.34 19.75 5.67
N PHE A 56 -10.17 19.33 6.18
CA PHE A 56 -9.62 19.80 7.45
C PHE A 56 -9.35 21.31 7.39
N VAL A 57 -8.67 21.77 6.33
CA VAL A 57 -8.38 23.20 6.11
C VAL A 57 -9.68 24.00 5.97
N ASP A 58 -10.61 23.55 5.13
CA ASP A 58 -11.90 24.22 4.95
C ASP A 58 -12.72 24.31 6.25
N THR A 59 -12.53 23.36 7.17
CA THR A 59 -13.23 23.33 8.47
C THR A 59 -12.58 24.29 9.48
N ILE A 60 -11.27 24.54 9.41
CA ILE A 60 -10.59 25.52 10.27
C ILE A 60 -11.14 26.93 10.02
N ASP A 61 -11.47 27.25 8.77
CA ASP A 61 -11.95 28.58 8.37
C ASP A 61 -13.43 28.83 8.73
N GLN A 62 -14.10 27.90 9.41
CA GLN A 62 -15.50 28.05 9.85
C GLN A 62 -15.56 28.63 11.28
N GLU A 63 -16.43 29.61 11.51
CA GLU A 63 -16.57 30.33 12.80
C GLU A 63 -17.23 29.52 13.94
N GLU A 64 -17.64 28.27 13.70
CA GLU A 64 -18.30 27.41 14.69
C GLU A 64 -17.34 26.59 15.56
N ASP A 65 -17.86 25.99 16.64
CA ASP A 65 -17.20 25.05 17.54
C ASP A 65 -16.75 23.77 16.79
N THR A 66 -15.63 23.89 16.08
CA THR A 66 -15.14 22.92 15.10
C THR A 66 -14.24 21.85 15.70
N GLY A 67 -13.83 21.95 16.97
CA GLY A 67 -12.85 21.06 17.60
C GLY A 67 -13.20 19.57 17.48
N LYS A 68 -14.47 19.20 17.75
CA LYS A 68 -14.95 17.82 17.56
C LYS A 68 -14.90 17.34 16.11
N LYS A 69 -15.24 18.22 15.16
CA LYS A 69 -15.26 17.90 13.73
C LYS A 69 -13.84 17.74 13.20
N LEU A 70 -12.93 18.64 13.57
CA LEU A 70 -11.51 18.54 13.26
C LEU A 70 -10.90 17.24 13.82
N ASN A 71 -11.28 16.85 15.05
CA ASN A 71 -10.82 15.58 15.62
C ASN A 71 -11.28 14.37 14.80
N PHE A 72 -12.53 14.36 14.33
CA PHE A 72 -13.02 13.30 13.45
C PHE A 72 -12.25 13.26 12.12
N ILE A 73 -12.01 14.41 11.49
CA ILE A 73 -11.27 14.47 10.22
C ILE A 73 -9.82 13.99 10.41
N ALA A 74 -9.15 14.41 11.49
CA ALA A 74 -7.80 13.96 11.83
C ALA A 74 -7.74 12.43 12.06
N GLN A 75 -8.78 11.83 12.65
CA GLN A 75 -8.86 10.38 12.78
C GLN A 75 -8.94 9.70 11.41
N GLU A 76 -9.77 10.20 10.51
CA GLU A 76 -9.87 9.64 9.15
C GLU A 76 -8.57 9.81 8.36
N MET A 77 -7.87 10.95 8.46
CA MET A 77 -6.51 11.11 7.91
C MET A 77 -5.56 10.02 8.43
N GLY A 78 -5.63 9.72 9.73
CA GLY A 78 -4.84 8.65 10.34
C GLY A 78 -5.15 7.25 9.82
N ARG A 79 -6.42 6.97 9.48
CA ARG A 79 -6.81 5.70 8.85
C ARG A 79 -6.16 5.55 7.48
N GLU A 80 -6.20 6.59 6.66
CA GLU A 80 -5.60 6.56 5.33
C GLU A 80 -4.08 6.39 5.39
N ILE A 81 -3.40 7.14 6.26
CA ILE A 81 -1.95 7.02 6.47
C ILE A 81 -1.56 5.60 6.90
N ASN A 82 -2.33 4.97 7.78
CA ASN A 82 -2.06 3.61 8.23
C ASN A 82 -2.24 2.58 7.10
N THR A 83 -3.26 2.73 6.25
CA THR A 83 -3.49 1.85 5.11
C THR A 83 -2.39 2.02 4.05
N ILE A 84 -1.94 3.26 3.77
CA ILE A 84 -0.78 3.50 2.90
C ILE A 84 0.46 2.79 3.46
N GLY A 85 0.70 2.91 4.76
CA GLY A 85 1.82 2.26 5.44
C GLY A 85 1.77 0.74 5.41
N SER A 86 0.59 0.11 5.48
CA SER A 86 0.48 -1.36 5.45
C SER A 86 0.55 -1.95 4.04
N LYS A 87 0.22 -1.16 3.01
CA LYS A 87 0.35 -1.55 1.60
C LYS A 87 1.71 -1.24 0.98
N SER A 88 2.53 -0.40 1.64
CA SER A 88 3.85 0.01 1.13
C SER A 88 4.98 -0.78 1.78
N ASN A 89 5.73 -1.58 1.03
CA ASN A 89 6.91 -2.29 1.54
C ASN A 89 8.25 -1.60 1.21
N ASP A 90 8.20 -0.46 0.52
CA ASP A 90 9.37 0.32 0.13
C ASP A 90 9.86 1.23 1.27
N PHE A 91 11.17 1.34 1.43
CA PHE A 91 11.79 2.11 2.52
C PHE A 91 11.50 3.61 2.42
N GLU A 92 11.55 4.19 1.22
CA GLU A 92 11.28 5.62 1.04
C GLU A 92 9.80 5.92 1.33
N MET A 93 8.90 5.04 0.93
CA MET A 93 7.48 5.14 1.29
C MET A 93 7.25 5.06 2.80
N GLN A 94 7.92 4.14 3.49
CA GLN A 94 7.82 4.03 4.95
C GLN A 94 8.31 5.30 5.66
N LYS A 95 9.39 5.91 5.16
CA LYS A 95 9.89 7.19 5.69
C LYS A 95 8.84 8.30 5.56
N ILE A 96 8.18 8.41 4.41
CA ILE A 96 7.10 9.39 4.19
C ILE A 96 5.93 9.10 5.15
N VAL A 97 5.54 7.84 5.34
CA VAL A 97 4.46 7.46 6.28
C VAL A 97 4.79 7.88 7.71
N VAL A 98 6.03 7.68 8.16
CA VAL A 98 6.47 8.13 9.49
C VAL A 98 6.35 9.65 9.62
N GLN A 99 6.77 10.40 8.61
CA GLN A 99 6.65 11.87 8.61
C GLN A 99 5.18 12.31 8.65
N MET A 100 4.29 11.69 7.86
CA MET A 100 2.86 11.99 7.91
C MET A 100 2.24 11.70 9.29
N LYS A 101 2.69 10.63 9.97
CA LYS A 101 2.24 10.30 11.32
C LYS A 101 2.69 11.33 12.35
N ASP A 102 3.93 11.80 12.24
CA ASP A 102 4.47 12.86 13.12
C ASP A 102 3.67 14.17 12.99
N GLU A 103 3.41 14.60 11.75
CA GLU A 103 2.58 15.79 11.50
C GLU A 103 1.13 15.61 11.97
N LEU A 104 0.55 14.42 11.78
CA LEU A 104 -0.80 14.14 12.26
C LEU A 104 -0.89 14.19 13.79
N GLU A 105 0.13 13.74 14.50
CA GLU A 105 0.13 13.79 15.96
C GLU A 105 0.16 15.23 16.47
N LYS A 106 0.99 16.09 15.86
CA LYS A 106 0.99 17.54 16.14
C LYS A 106 -0.39 18.15 15.89
N ILE A 107 -1.04 17.79 14.78
CA ILE A 107 -2.40 18.24 14.47
C ILE A 107 -3.38 17.82 15.59
N LYS A 108 -3.34 16.55 16.02
CA LYS A 108 -4.22 16.06 17.08
C LYS A 108 -4.01 16.77 18.41
N GLU A 109 -2.75 17.05 18.78
CA GLU A 109 -2.43 17.83 19.97
C GLU A 109 -3.07 19.22 19.92
N GLN A 110 -2.97 19.92 18.78
CA GLN A 110 -3.62 21.23 18.61
C GLN A 110 -5.14 21.14 18.66
N VAL A 111 -5.72 20.13 18.03
CA VAL A 111 -7.17 19.91 18.05
C VAL A 111 -7.67 19.63 19.47
N LEU A 112 -6.91 18.89 20.28
CA LEU A 112 -7.25 18.63 21.69
C LEU A 112 -7.24 19.90 22.55
N ASN A 113 -6.44 20.91 22.20
CA ASN A 113 -6.38 22.18 22.93
C ASN A 113 -7.60 23.08 22.68
N ILE A 114 -8.32 22.87 21.58
CA ILE A 114 -9.49 23.66 21.17
C ILE A 114 -10.81 22.86 21.30
N LEU A 115 -10.73 21.65 21.85
CA LEU A 115 -11.85 20.73 22.11
C LEU A 115 -12.51 21.03 23.45
#